data_AF-A0A1F7BQB9-F1
#
_entry.id   AF-A0A1F7BQB9-F1
#
_cell.length_a   1.000
_cell.length_b   1.000
_cell.length_c   1.000
_cell.angle_alpha   90.00
_cell.angle_beta   90.00
_cell.angle_gamma   90.00
#
_symmetry.space_group_name_H-M   'P 1'
#
loop_
_entity.id
_entity.type
_entity.pdbx_description
1 polymer ?
#
loop_
_entity_poly.entity_id
_entity_poly.type
_entity_poly.pdbx_seq_one_letter_code
_entity_poly.pdbx_strand_id
1 'polypeptide(L)' 'MLTQVSFTADETLKNKALEKAKSQGITLKAFLVYAMSGFVDGKIALSIDVSEKEPEVEELVFTDRAIKSRAQKLARLLR' A
#
# COMPACT_ATOMS: atom_id res chain seq x y z
N MET A 1 23.09 -6.58 27.79
CA MET A 1 23.28 -7.48 26.62
C MET A 1 23.24 -6.60 25.37
N LEU A 2 24.27 -6.64 24.51
CA LEU A 2 24.24 -5.94 23.22
C LEU A 2 23.67 -6.90 22.18
N THR A 3 22.42 -6.69 21.78
CA THR A 3 21.79 -7.48 20.72
C THR A 3 22.24 -6.96 19.37
N GLN A 4 22.84 -7.83 18.55
CA GLN A 4 23.20 -7.53 17.17
C GLN A 4 22.12 -8.09 16.24
N VAL A 5 21.67 -7.27 15.29
CA VAL A 5 20.72 -7.66 14.25
C VAL A 5 21.36 -7.37 12.90
N SER A 6 21.39 -8.38 12.04
CA SER A 6 21.86 -8.27 10.65
C SER A 6 20.69 -8.57 9.72
N PHE A 7 20.55 -7.80 8.66
CA PHE A 7 19.53 -8.03 7.63
C PHE A 7 20.12 -7.74 6.25
N THR A 8 19.54 -8.38 5.24
CA THR A 8 19.88 -8.15 3.84
C THR A 8 18.85 -7.21 3.24
N ALA A 9 19.32 -6.24 2.46
CA ALA A 9 18.48 -5.33 1.71
C ALA A 9 19.09 -5.11 0.32
N ASP A 10 18.23 -4.76 -0.64
CA ASP A 10 18.66 -4.27 -1.93
C ASP A 10 19.60 -3.05 -1.78
N GLU A 11 20.63 -2.96 -2.62
CA GLU A 11 21.63 -1.92 -2.53
C GLU A 11 21.05 -0.52 -2.80
N THR A 12 20.12 -0.42 -3.74
CA THR A 12 19.43 0.85 -4.04
C THR A 12 18.61 1.29 -2.84
N LEU A 13 17.88 0.36 -2.21
CA LEU A 13 17.11 0.64 -1.00
C LEU A 13 18.01 1.11 0.16
N LYS A 14 19.13 0.41 0.39
CA LYS A 14 20.14 0.77 1.40
C LYS A 14 20.63 2.20 1.20
N ASN A 15 20.99 2.56 -0.03
CA ASN A 15 21.52 3.89 -0.35
C ASN A 15 20.47 4.98 -0.13
N LYS A 16 19.23 4.77 -0.58
CA LYS A 16 18.12 5.70 -0.34
C LYS A 16 17.82 5.90 1.15
N ALA A 17 17.82 4.82 1.93
CA ALA A 17 17.62 4.89 3.38
C ALA A 17 18.75 5.68 4.06
N LEU A 18 20.00 5.49 3.63
CA LEU A 18 21.16 6.24 4.12
C LEU A 18 21.05 7.74 3.81
N GLU A 19 20.71 8.10 2.57
CA GLU A 19 20.50 9.50 2.18
C GLU A 19 19.38 10.15 2.98
N LYS A 20 18.27 9.42 3.17
CA LYS A 20 17.14 9.91 3.97
C LYS A 20 17.56 10.17 5.41
N ALA A 21 18.24 9.22 6.04
CA ALA A 21 18.76 9.38 7.41
C ALA A 21 19.70 10.59 7.53
N LYS A 22 20.64 10.75 6.57
CA LYS A 22 21.54 11.91 6.52
C LYS A 22 20.79 13.24 6.39
N SER A 23 19.78 13.31 5.51
CA SER A 23 18.97 14.52 5.32
C SER A 23 18.20 14.94 6.58
N GLN A 24 17.92 13.98 7.46
CA GLN A 24 17.26 14.20 8.75
C GLN A 24 18.24 14.40 9.91
N GLY A 25 19.55 14.38 9.66
CA GLY A 25 20.57 14.53 10.70
C GLY A 25 20.63 13.35 11.67
N ILE A 26 20.13 12.17 11.30
CA ILE A 26 20.09 10.97 12.15
C ILE A 26 20.93 9.84 11.56
N THR A 27 21.25 8.86 12.41
CA THR A 27 21.93 7.63 11.97
C THR A 27 20.96 6.67 11.29
N LEU A 28 21.47 5.80 10.42
CA LEU A 28 20.66 4.73 9.83
C LEU A 28 20.04 3.81 10.90
N LYS A 29 20.76 3.54 11.99
CA LYS A 29 20.24 2.78 13.13
C LYS A 29 19.00 3.45 13.73
N ALA A 30 19.08 4.76 14.01
CA ALA A 30 17.95 5.50 14.57
C ALA A 30 16.76 5.48 13.62
N PHE A 31 17.00 5.69 12.32
CA PHE A 31 15.97 5.61 11.29
C PHE A 31 15.23 4.26 11.30
N LEU A 32 15.97 3.14 11.31
CA LEU A 32 15.39 1.81 11.33
C LEU A 32 14.63 1.52 12.63
N VAL A 33 15.17 1.95 13.78
CA VAL A 33 14.49 1.79 15.08
C VAL A 33 13.16 2.55 15.10
N TYR A 34 13.13 3.79 14.58
CA TYR A 34 11.88 4.55 14.48
C TYR A 34 10.87 3.91 13.54
N ALA A 35 11.32 3.39 12.39
CA ALA A 35 10.43 2.69 11.46
C ALA A 35 9.83 1.42 12.11
N MET A 36 10.65 0.61 12.77
CA MET A 36 10.18 -0.59 13.48
C MET A 36 9.23 -0.23 14.62
N SER A 37 9.56 0.79 15.43
CA SER A 37 8.69 1.27 16.52
C SER A 37 7.37 1.81 15.98
N GLY A 38 7.41 2.59 14.90
CA GLY A 38 6.20 3.12 14.26
C GLY A 38 5.30 2.02 13.70
N PHE A 39 5.89 0.94 13.17
CA PHE A 39 5.14 -0.23 12.72
C PHE A 39 4.49 -0.98 13.88
N VAL A 40 5.25 -1.25 14.97
CA VAL A 40 4.73 -1.91 16.18
C VAL A 40 3.63 -1.09 16.86
N ASP A 41 3.78 0.24 16.89
CA ASP A 41 2.79 1.16 17.44
C ASP A 41 1.54 1.34 16.54
N GLY A 42 1.50 0.72 15.36
CA GLY A 42 0.41 0.88 14.39
C GLY A 42 0.38 2.24 13.68
N LYS A 43 1.43 3.06 13.80
CA LYS A 43 1.58 4.36 13.11
C LYS A 43 2.01 4.22 11.65
N ILE A 44 2.58 3.08 11.29
CA ILE A 44 2.94 2.72 9.92
C ILE A 44 2.12 1.50 9.54
N ALA A 45 1.19 1.66 8.61
CA ALA A 45 0.51 0.55 7.96
C ALA A 45 1.32 0.13 6.74
N LEU A 46 1.79 -1.12 6.72
CA LEU A 46 2.28 -1.75 5.50
C LEU A 46 1.07 -2.37 4.78
N SER A 47 0.44 -1.60 3.90
CA SER A 47 -0.40 -2.19 2.85
C SER A 47 0.53 -2.70 1.76
N ILE A 48 0.49 -4.01 1.49
CA ILE A 48 0.91 -4.49 0.17
C ILE A 48 -0.15 -3.94 -0.76
N ASP A 49 0.12 -2.79 -1.36
CA ASP A 49 -0.64 -2.29 -2.49
C ASP A 49 -0.30 -3.22 -3.64
N VAL A 50 -0.90 -4.42 -3.64
CA VAL A 50 -1.07 -5.14 -4.89
C VAL A 50 -1.98 -4.22 -5.64
N SER A 51 -1.39 -3.38 -6.49
CA SER A 51 -2.10 -2.70 -7.55
C SER A 51 -2.61 -3.79 -8.49
N GLU A 52 -3.53 -4.61 -8.02
CA GLU A 52 -4.55 -5.21 -8.85
C GLU A 52 -5.16 -3.99 -9.49
N LYS A 53 -4.81 -3.76 -10.77
CA LYS A 53 -5.70 -3.02 -11.64
C LYS A 53 -7.07 -3.65 -11.42
N GLU A 54 -7.91 -3.01 -10.59
CA GLU A 54 -9.33 -3.30 -10.59
C GLU A 54 -9.73 -3.28 -12.08
N PRO A 55 -10.34 -4.34 -12.61
CA PRO A 55 -10.73 -4.34 -14.01
C PRO A 55 -11.58 -3.08 -14.21
N GLU A 56 -11.19 -2.23 -15.16
CA GLU A 56 -11.96 -1.05 -15.54
C GLU A 56 -13.39 -1.53 -15.79
N VAL A 57 -14.29 -1.28 -14.85
CA VAL A 57 -15.69 -1.62 -15.01
C VAL A 57 -16.18 -0.60 -16.03
N GLU A 58 -16.30 -1.01 -17.29
CA GLU A 58 -17.00 -0.22 -18.29
C GLU A 58 -18.44 -0.04 -17.78
N GLU A 59 -18.72 1.13 -17.19
CA GLU A 59 -20.08 1.53 -16.85
C GLU A 59 -20.85 1.70 -18.16
N LEU A 60 -21.55 0.63 -18.58
CA LEU A 60 -22.52 0.70 -19.67
C LEU A 60 -23.67 1.62 -19.24
N VAL A 61 -23.56 2.91 -19.56
CA VAL A 61 -24.64 3.88 -19.37
C VAL A 61 -25.70 3.61 -20.44
N PHE A 62 -26.66 2.75 -20.12
CA PHE A 62 -27.84 2.54 -20.96
C PHE A 62 -28.69 3.82 -20.96
N THR A 63 -28.70 4.54 -22.08
CA THR A 63 -29.53 5.74 -22.30
C THR A 63 -31.02 5.40 -22.46
N ASP A 64 -31.34 4.17 -22.86
CA ASP A 64 -32.72 3.70 -22.98
C ASP A 64 -33.33 3.30 -21.62
N ARG A 65 -34.43 3.95 -21.24
CA ARG A 65 -35.18 3.69 -20.00
C ARG A 65 -35.64 2.23 -19.87
N ALA A 66 -36.04 1.60 -20.97
CA ALA A 66 -36.55 0.24 -20.94
C ALA A 66 -35.44 -0.75 -20.60
N ILE A 67 -34.25 -0.57 -21.20
CA ILE A 67 -33.08 -1.43 -20.99
C ILE A 67 -32.55 -1.26 -19.56
N LYS A 68 -32.47 -0.02 -19.06
CA LYS A 68 -32.04 0.27 -17.68
C LYS A 68 -32.91 -0.43 -16.63
N SER A 69 -34.24 -0.45 -16.82
CA SER A 69 -35.16 -1.11 -15.89
C SER A 69 -34.95 -2.63 -15.83
N ARG A 70 -34.65 -3.26 -16.98
CA ARG A 70 -34.41 -4.70 -17.08
C ARG A 70 -33.06 -5.08 -16.47
N ALA A 71 -32.02 -4.29 -16.73
CA ALA A 71 -30.69 -4.47 -16.15
C ALA A 71 -30.71 -4.37 -14.62
N GLN A 72 -31.44 -3.38 -14.05
CA GLN A 72 -31.60 -3.26 -12.60
C GLN A 72 -32.36 -4.44 -11.99
N LYS A 73 -33.35 -4.99 -12.70
CA LYS A 73 -34.09 -6.16 -12.24
C LYS A 73 -33.20 -7.42 -12.21
N LEU A 74 -32.36 -7.61 -13.23
CA LEU A 74 -31.37 -8.69 -13.28
C LEU A 74 -30.33 -8.57 -12.16
N ALA A 75 -29.79 -7.38 -11.93
CA ALA A 75 -28.81 -7.14 -10.86
C ALA A 75 -29.38 -7.46 -9.46
N ARG A 76 -30.69 -7.27 -9.24
CA ARG A 76 -31.35 -7.64 -7.98
C ARG A 76 -31.54 -9.14 -7.78
N LEU A 77 -31.61 -9.94 -8.86
CA LEU A 77 -31.81 -11.39 -8.79
C LEU A 77 -30.50 -12.17 -8.62
N LEU A 78 -29.36 -11.52 -8.84
CA LEU A 78 -28.02 -12.11 -8.72
C LEU A 78 -27.39 -11.85 -7.32
N ARG A 79 -28.14 -11.25 -6.40
CA ARG A 79 -27.81 -11.12 -4.97
C ARG A 79 -28.59 -12.15 -4.17
#